data_AF-A0A0F8W3W0-F1
#
_entry.id   AF-A0A0F8W3W0-F1
#
_cell.length_a   1.000
_cell.length_b   1.000
_cell.length_c   1.000
_cell.angle_alpha   90.00
_cell.angle_beta   90.00
_cell.angle_gamma   90.00
#
_symmetry.space_group_name_H-M   'P 1'
#
loop_
_entity.id
_entity.type
_entity.pdbx_description
1 polymer ?
#
loop_
_entity_poly.entity_id
_entity_poly.type
_entity_poly.pdbx_seq_one_letter_code
_entity_poly.pdbx_strand_id
1 'polypeptide(L)'
;MGKKIECYIDCGNDAVAIVRTTQLTRLGYRFFPVFLGGINVGSGNKPPWTNAQKAAYAQYDGKRAQQYFGHAFEVPSFFPILSLLPQRAMTYVKQRYSNDRYELAFLRCFETMWNGQLDISIPDNLCTALLKLFNPDEVQEILQAASSPEIKEALTKMTDKAVRELGAFGCPWFWVHDGKGNAEPFFGSDRFHFMWNYLGLPHEDLKLIVGAKLIIDTMYTLSSWLLLTGAVAARVCENRTIDITVSAQNAVFNNLTTPKTNEEATGFAVDASTQGFNATDQALTGYASITGPYKLSTQYCSPNGRTSGPAPVLQILTHGFGYDKVYWDLPYNAYNYSYIDDALSLGYATLSYDRLGIGNSSHGDAKSEIQTPLEVAALAQLIDMVRNGSYPGIIVPRKVILIGHSYGSVQTYDLTATDPSSADAIVLTGFSLNQTFSPSFIAGGNWQQAYLTQKSAYNYTPGYLASGNINADQYLFCHWPEFDPSLLAYVETIKQPVTVGELLTIGSVPAQNPFAGPVLLISGSNDVPFCGGDCYNTGGGAPSIPSDAAKAFPNARPFEAFVQPNTGHAINLHYTAKEAYNFMFVFLATNGLGP
;
A
#
# COMPACT_ATOMS: atom_id res chain seq x y z
N MET A 1 -34.98 -7.37 4.60
CA MET A 1 -33.98 -6.63 5.41
C MET A 1 -32.60 -7.01 4.86
N GLY A 2 -31.64 -6.09 4.76
CA GLY A 2 -30.31 -6.40 4.24
C GLY A 2 -29.47 -7.24 5.22
N LYS A 3 -28.31 -7.76 4.76
CA LYS A 3 -27.28 -8.34 5.63
C LYS A 3 -26.84 -7.30 6.67
N LYS A 4 -26.61 -7.72 7.92
CA LYS A 4 -26.24 -6.83 9.03
C LYS A 4 -25.42 -7.60 10.06
N ILE A 5 -24.43 -6.94 10.65
CA ILE A 5 -23.64 -7.50 11.75
C ILE A 5 -23.79 -6.58 12.96
N GLU A 6 -24.22 -7.12 14.09
CA GLU A 6 -24.19 -6.43 15.39
C GLU A 6 -23.03 -6.97 16.22
N CYS A 7 -22.19 -6.10 16.76
CA CYS A 7 -21.08 -6.49 17.63
C CYS A 7 -21.23 -5.86 19.01
N TYR A 8 -21.26 -6.71 20.02
CA TYR A 8 -21.35 -6.33 21.42
C TYR A 8 -19.93 -6.38 22.00
N ILE A 9 -19.42 -5.22 22.41
CA ILE A 9 -18.00 -5.04 22.74
C ILE A 9 -17.76 -4.20 24.01
N ASP A 10 -16.63 -4.48 24.67
CA ASP A 10 -16.13 -3.77 25.85
C ASP A 10 -14.74 -3.16 25.56
N CYS A 11 -14.55 -1.88 25.91
CA CYS A 11 -13.28 -1.16 25.70
C CYS A 11 -12.13 -1.73 26.54
N GLY A 12 -12.42 -2.45 27.63
CA GLY A 12 -11.46 -3.20 28.42
C GLY A 12 -11.05 -4.53 27.79
N ASN A 13 -11.50 -4.86 26.58
CA ASN A 13 -11.09 -6.04 25.84
C ASN A 13 -10.01 -5.67 24.81
N ASP A 14 -8.97 -6.50 24.69
CA ASP A 14 -7.87 -6.32 23.74
C ASP A 14 -8.30 -6.49 22.27
N ALA A 15 -9.43 -7.14 22.01
CA ALA A 15 -9.98 -7.31 20.68
C ALA A 15 -10.57 -6.04 20.05
N VAL A 16 -10.64 -4.90 20.76
CA VAL A 16 -11.24 -3.67 20.20
C VAL A 16 -10.49 -3.15 18.98
N ALA A 17 -9.15 -3.18 18.98
CA ALA A 17 -8.35 -2.83 17.80
C ALA A 17 -8.56 -3.84 16.66
N ILE A 18 -8.70 -5.12 17.02
CA ILE A 18 -8.83 -6.24 16.10
C ILE A 18 -10.12 -6.16 15.28
N VAL A 19 -11.21 -5.69 15.87
CA VAL A 19 -12.52 -5.65 15.21
C VAL A 19 -12.65 -4.44 14.25
N ARG A 20 -11.65 -3.54 14.18
CA ARG A 20 -11.67 -2.38 13.28
C ARG A 20 -11.08 -2.65 11.88
N THR A 21 -10.90 -3.91 11.47
CA THR A 21 -10.43 -4.21 10.11
C THR A 21 -11.39 -3.61 9.07
N THR A 22 -10.84 -2.88 8.10
CA THR A 22 -11.53 -2.08 7.08
C THR A 22 -12.52 -2.85 6.20
N GLN A 23 -12.48 -4.20 6.22
CA GLN A 23 -13.43 -5.06 5.51
C GLN A 23 -14.84 -5.06 6.14
N LEU A 24 -14.97 -4.81 7.44
CA LEU A 24 -16.24 -4.93 8.17
C LEU A 24 -17.22 -3.76 7.92
N THR A 25 -16.72 -2.57 7.60
CA THR A 25 -17.52 -1.33 7.52
C THR A 25 -18.50 -1.29 6.33
N ARG A 26 -18.26 -2.07 5.27
CA ARG A 26 -19.10 -2.09 4.06
C ARG A 26 -20.40 -2.91 4.19
N LEU A 27 -20.59 -3.68 5.28
CA LEU A 27 -21.68 -4.67 5.43
C LEU A 27 -22.82 -4.25 6.39
N GLY A 28 -22.98 -2.96 6.69
CA GLY A 28 -24.00 -2.49 7.64
C GLY A 28 -23.70 -2.91 9.09
N TYR A 29 -22.42 -2.94 9.43
CA TYR A 29 -21.89 -3.32 10.72
C TYR A 29 -22.21 -2.28 11.82
N ARG A 30 -22.53 -2.71 13.05
CA ARG A 30 -22.83 -1.82 14.19
C ARG A 30 -22.26 -2.33 15.50
N PHE A 31 -21.49 -1.50 16.18
CA PHE A 31 -21.02 -1.76 17.54
C PHE A 31 -22.06 -1.32 18.60
N PHE A 32 -22.14 -2.10 19.68
CA PHE A 32 -22.97 -1.87 20.86
C PHE A 32 -22.13 -2.01 22.14
N PRO A 33 -22.17 -1.04 23.06
CA PRO A 33 -21.40 -1.10 24.29
C PRO A 33 -22.07 -2.06 25.27
N VAL A 34 -21.29 -3.00 25.81
CA VAL A 34 -21.72 -3.94 26.86
C VAL A 34 -20.69 -4.04 27.96
N PHE A 35 -21.10 -4.37 29.17
CA PHE A 35 -20.14 -4.54 30.27
C PHE A 35 -19.70 -6.01 30.38
N LEU A 36 -18.44 -6.31 30.06
CA LEU A 36 -17.89 -7.67 30.07
C LEU A 36 -17.98 -8.32 31.46
N GLY A 37 -17.77 -7.53 32.53
CA GLY A 37 -17.98 -8.02 33.89
C GLY A 37 -19.42 -8.49 34.13
N GLY A 38 -20.40 -7.77 33.59
CA GLY A 38 -21.82 -8.14 33.64
C GLY A 38 -22.14 -9.38 32.82
N ILE A 39 -21.51 -9.54 31.64
CA ILE A 39 -21.65 -10.75 30.81
C ILE A 39 -21.10 -11.97 31.53
N ASN A 40 -19.91 -11.88 32.14
CA ASN A 40 -19.30 -12.99 32.87
C ASN A 40 -20.20 -13.44 34.04
N VAL A 41 -20.71 -12.50 34.84
CA VAL A 41 -21.61 -12.81 35.95
C VAL A 41 -22.93 -13.41 35.44
N GLY A 42 -23.56 -12.77 34.45
CA GLY A 42 -24.87 -13.19 33.93
C GLY A 42 -24.85 -14.56 33.24
N SER A 43 -23.74 -14.93 32.61
CA SER A 43 -23.57 -16.23 31.95
C SER A 43 -22.99 -17.32 32.86
N GLY A 44 -22.53 -16.97 34.07
CA GLY A 44 -21.77 -17.87 34.95
C GLY A 44 -20.34 -18.16 34.47
N ASN A 45 -19.85 -17.42 33.47
CA ASN A 45 -18.50 -17.58 32.96
C ASN A 45 -17.45 -16.97 33.91
N LYS A 46 -16.23 -17.50 33.86
CA LYS A 46 -15.08 -16.97 34.61
C LYS A 46 -14.03 -16.41 33.65
N PRO A 47 -13.39 -15.28 33.98
CA PRO A 47 -12.38 -14.72 33.10
C PRO A 47 -11.21 -15.69 32.85
N PRO A 48 -10.65 -15.75 31.63
CA PRO A 48 -9.68 -16.78 31.25
C PRO A 48 -8.39 -16.71 32.08
N TRP A 49 -7.95 -15.52 32.50
CA TRP A 49 -6.75 -15.33 33.31
C TRP A 49 -6.86 -15.90 34.73
N THR A 50 -8.08 -16.19 35.23
CA THR A 50 -8.27 -16.85 36.53
C THR A 50 -7.85 -18.32 36.52
N ASN A 51 -7.65 -18.90 35.33
CA ASN A 51 -7.08 -20.22 35.16
C ASN A 51 -5.61 -20.08 34.73
N ALA A 52 -4.70 -20.69 35.50
CA ALA A 52 -3.26 -20.56 35.29
C ALA A 52 -2.80 -21.05 33.89
N GLN A 53 -3.41 -22.13 33.37
CA GLN A 53 -3.06 -22.66 32.05
C GLN A 53 -3.50 -21.72 30.92
N LYS A 54 -4.71 -21.15 31.01
CA LYS A 54 -5.21 -20.17 30.04
C LYS A 54 -4.42 -18.86 30.11
N ALA A 55 -4.03 -18.42 31.31
CA ALA A 55 -3.18 -17.24 31.47
C ALA A 55 -1.80 -17.41 30.81
N ALA A 56 -1.17 -18.58 30.98
CA ALA A 56 0.10 -18.90 30.32
C ALA A 56 -0.06 -18.97 28.79
N TYR A 57 -1.16 -19.56 28.30
CA TYR A 57 -1.47 -19.64 26.87
C TYR A 57 -1.65 -18.25 26.23
N ALA A 58 -2.36 -17.34 26.92
CA ALA A 58 -2.67 -16.01 26.41
C ALA A 58 -1.43 -15.19 26.02
N GLN A 59 -0.27 -15.45 26.64
CA GLN A 59 1.00 -14.81 26.28
C GLN A 59 1.46 -15.16 24.85
N TYR A 60 1.17 -16.38 24.40
CA TYR A 60 1.49 -16.82 23.04
C TYR A 60 0.43 -16.36 22.05
N ASP A 61 -0.84 -16.53 22.42
CA ASP A 61 -1.97 -16.23 21.55
C ASP A 61 -2.10 -14.72 21.29
N GLY A 62 -1.93 -13.90 22.33
CA GLY A 62 -1.91 -12.45 22.21
C GLY A 62 -0.85 -11.98 21.22
N LYS A 63 0.37 -12.50 21.29
CA LYS A 63 1.44 -12.15 20.33
C LYS A 63 1.10 -12.55 18.89
N ARG A 64 0.50 -13.73 18.69
CA ARG A 64 0.05 -14.18 17.36
C ARG A 64 -1.07 -13.28 16.83
N ALA A 65 -2.04 -12.94 17.66
CA ALA A 65 -3.12 -12.03 17.30
C ALA A 65 -2.57 -10.64 16.95
N GLN A 66 -1.67 -10.08 17.76
CA GLN A 66 -1.00 -8.81 17.48
C GLN A 66 -0.27 -8.81 16.12
N GLN A 67 0.47 -9.89 15.83
CA GLN A 67 1.13 -10.06 14.53
C GLN A 67 0.12 -10.17 13.38
N TYR A 68 -0.89 -11.01 13.53
CA TYR A 68 -1.90 -11.26 12.51
C TYR A 68 -2.72 -10.01 12.16
N PHE A 69 -3.06 -9.20 13.18
CA PHE A 69 -3.85 -7.98 13.01
C PHE A 69 -3.00 -6.71 12.86
N GLY A 70 -1.66 -6.81 12.82
CA GLY A 70 -0.77 -5.66 12.60
C GLY A 70 -0.76 -4.62 13.74
N HIS A 71 -1.04 -5.04 14.97
CA HIS A 71 -1.12 -4.14 16.13
C HIS A 71 -0.25 -4.64 17.27
N ALA A 72 0.93 -4.03 17.45
CA ALA A 72 1.83 -4.34 18.57
C ALA A 72 1.51 -3.47 19.79
N PHE A 73 1.31 -4.09 20.95
CA PHE A 73 1.13 -3.39 22.22
C PHE A 73 1.57 -4.26 23.39
N GLU A 74 1.98 -3.63 24.48
CA GLU A 74 2.27 -4.33 25.73
C GLU A 74 1.03 -4.36 26.62
N VAL A 75 0.76 -5.51 27.24
CA VAL A 75 -0.37 -5.64 28.18
C VAL A 75 -0.06 -4.78 29.41
N PRO A 76 -0.91 -3.80 29.76
CA PRO A 76 -0.64 -2.94 30.90
C PRO A 76 -0.60 -3.72 32.21
N SER A 77 0.31 -3.34 33.11
CA SER A 77 0.48 -4.01 34.41
C SER A 77 -0.76 -3.95 35.31
N PHE A 78 -1.65 -2.98 35.09
CA PHE A 78 -2.92 -2.82 35.80
C PHE A 78 -4.08 -3.62 35.17
N PHE A 79 -3.85 -4.31 34.06
CA PHE A 79 -4.88 -5.12 33.42
C PHE A 79 -5.21 -6.36 34.29
N PRO A 80 -6.48 -6.73 34.47
CA PRO A 80 -7.71 -6.15 33.90
C PRO A 80 -8.27 -4.95 34.68
N ILE A 81 -8.94 -4.03 33.99
CA ILE A 81 -9.61 -2.86 34.60
C ILE A 81 -11.10 -3.11 34.88
N LEU A 82 -11.70 -2.32 35.77
CA LEU A 82 -13.16 -2.21 35.90
C LEU A 82 -13.70 -1.21 34.86
N SER A 83 -14.07 -1.69 33.68
CA SER A 83 -14.50 -0.86 32.53
C SER A 83 -15.89 -0.22 32.66
N LEU A 84 -16.49 -0.18 33.86
CA LEU A 84 -17.87 0.28 34.04
C LEU A 84 -18.06 1.78 33.69
N LEU A 85 -17.15 2.63 34.14
CA LEU A 85 -17.17 4.06 33.80
C LEU A 85 -17.00 4.30 32.29
N PRO A 86 -15.94 3.79 31.63
CA PRO A 86 -15.79 4.01 30.19
C PRO A 86 -16.92 3.39 29.38
N GLN A 87 -17.50 2.25 29.76
CA GLN A 87 -18.64 1.68 29.05
C GLN A 87 -19.94 2.50 29.21
N ARG A 88 -20.14 3.19 30.33
CA ARG A 88 -21.24 4.16 30.48
C ARG A 88 -21.01 5.39 29.62
N ALA A 89 -19.78 5.92 29.58
CA ALA A 89 -19.43 7.01 28.67
C ALA A 89 -19.69 6.61 27.20
N MET A 90 -19.26 5.41 26.80
CA MET A 90 -19.52 4.88 25.47
C MET A 90 -21.02 4.68 25.16
N THR A 91 -21.82 4.30 26.17
CA THR A 91 -23.28 4.21 26.04
C THR A 91 -23.90 5.57 25.72
N TYR A 92 -23.47 6.63 26.43
CA TYR A 92 -23.90 8.00 26.13
C TYR A 92 -23.47 8.41 24.72
N VAL A 93 -22.20 8.17 24.37
CA VAL A 93 -21.66 8.53 23.06
C VAL A 93 -22.45 7.86 21.93
N LYS A 94 -22.80 6.58 22.09
CA LYS A 94 -23.60 5.82 21.12
C LYS A 94 -25.00 6.41 20.89
N GLN A 95 -25.63 6.94 21.93
CA GLN A 95 -26.97 7.52 21.86
C GLN A 95 -26.95 8.92 21.23
N ARG A 96 -25.88 9.68 21.44
CA ARG A 96 -25.84 11.12 21.13
C ARG A 96 -25.13 11.49 19.83
N TYR A 97 -24.14 10.70 19.40
CA TYR A 97 -23.28 11.01 18.26
C TYR A 97 -23.41 9.99 17.12
N SER A 98 -22.81 10.29 15.97
CA SER A 98 -22.77 9.37 14.82
C SER A 98 -22.02 8.08 15.16
N ASN A 99 -22.32 7.00 14.43
CA ASN A 99 -21.61 5.72 14.60
C ASN A 99 -20.10 5.89 14.43
N ASP A 100 -19.65 6.66 13.44
CA ASP A 100 -18.23 6.90 13.20
C ASP A 100 -17.53 7.58 14.40
N ARG A 101 -18.16 8.59 15.00
CA ARG A 101 -17.62 9.23 16.22
C ARG A 101 -17.61 8.26 17.40
N TYR A 102 -18.64 7.44 17.54
CA TYR A 102 -18.71 6.42 18.58
C TYR A 102 -17.60 5.36 18.44
N GLU A 103 -17.36 4.87 17.23
CA GLU A 103 -16.33 3.88 16.93
C GLU A 103 -14.93 4.46 17.14
N LEU A 104 -14.70 5.70 16.70
CA LEU A 104 -13.46 6.41 17.00
C LEU A 104 -13.25 6.60 18.50
N ALA A 105 -14.31 6.86 19.27
CA ALA A 105 -14.20 7.00 20.73
C ALA A 105 -13.70 5.70 21.40
N PHE A 106 -14.19 4.54 20.95
CA PHE A 106 -13.69 3.23 21.38
C PHE A 106 -12.20 3.05 21.06
N LEU A 107 -11.78 3.44 19.85
CA LEU A 107 -10.37 3.38 19.46
C LEU A 107 -9.50 4.29 20.33
N ARG A 108 -9.95 5.52 20.63
CA ARG A 108 -9.19 6.43 21.51
C ARG A 108 -9.08 5.89 22.93
N CYS A 109 -10.10 5.21 23.43
CA CYS A 109 -10.03 4.48 24.70
C CYS A 109 -8.99 3.35 24.64
N PHE A 110 -9.02 2.53 23.57
CA PHE A 110 -8.05 1.45 23.36
C PHE A 110 -6.61 1.99 23.30
N GLU A 111 -6.34 2.96 22.42
CA GLU A 111 -5.00 3.54 22.25
C GLU A 111 -4.48 4.14 23.56
N THR A 112 -5.34 4.80 24.32
CA THR A 112 -4.94 5.41 25.60
C THR A 112 -4.63 4.34 26.65
N MET A 113 -5.42 3.27 26.70
CA MET A 113 -5.23 2.18 27.66
C MET A 113 -4.04 1.28 27.32
N TRP A 114 -4.01 0.75 26.11
CA TRP A 114 -3.07 -0.29 25.70
C TRP A 114 -1.75 0.28 25.18
N ASN A 115 -1.79 1.37 24.40
CA ASN A 115 -0.55 1.98 23.87
C ASN A 115 -0.02 3.05 24.82
N GLY A 116 -0.92 3.87 25.38
CA GLY A 116 -0.59 4.93 26.31
C GLY A 116 -0.32 4.45 27.74
N GLN A 117 -0.64 3.19 28.06
CA GLN A 117 -0.46 2.60 29.39
C GLN A 117 -1.18 3.40 30.49
N LEU A 118 -2.38 3.92 30.20
CA LEU A 118 -3.20 4.67 31.15
C LEU A 118 -4.50 3.93 31.48
N ASP A 119 -4.76 3.69 32.76
CA ASP A 119 -5.99 3.05 33.21
C ASP A 119 -7.20 3.97 32.99
N ILE A 120 -7.98 3.70 31.95
CA ILE A 120 -9.19 4.46 31.59
C ILE A 120 -10.39 4.22 32.51
N SER A 121 -10.28 3.36 33.53
CA SER A 121 -11.26 3.32 34.62
C SER A 121 -11.14 4.54 35.55
N ILE A 122 -9.99 5.23 35.50
CA ILE A 122 -9.74 6.50 36.19
C ILE A 122 -10.34 7.66 35.37
N PRO A 123 -11.18 8.52 35.95
CA PRO A 123 -11.85 9.61 35.23
C PRO A 123 -10.92 10.53 34.42
N ASP A 124 -9.77 10.90 34.98
CA ASP A 124 -8.82 11.81 34.30
C ASP A 124 -8.17 11.16 33.08
N ASN A 125 -7.91 9.85 33.13
CA ASN A 125 -7.37 9.09 32.00
C ASN A 125 -8.45 8.87 30.92
N LEU A 126 -9.70 8.66 31.32
CA LEU A 126 -10.83 8.62 30.38
C LEU A 126 -11.05 9.99 29.73
N CYS A 127 -10.94 11.08 30.49
CA CYS A 127 -10.95 12.45 29.97
C CYS A 127 -9.85 12.63 28.91
N THR A 128 -8.62 12.20 29.22
CA THR A 128 -7.48 12.21 28.29
C THR A 128 -7.79 11.43 27.00
N ALA A 129 -8.43 10.27 27.09
CA ALA A 129 -8.83 9.50 25.92
C ALA A 129 -9.89 10.22 25.07
N LEU A 130 -10.92 10.80 25.71
CA LEU A 130 -12.03 11.45 25.03
C LEU A 130 -11.62 12.79 24.39
N LEU A 131 -10.71 13.54 25.00
CA LEU A 131 -10.18 14.81 24.45
C LEU A 131 -9.43 14.66 23.13
N LYS A 132 -9.03 13.42 22.76
CA LYS A 132 -8.48 13.13 21.42
C LYS A 132 -9.53 13.23 20.30
N LEU A 133 -10.82 13.35 20.63
CA LEU A 133 -11.92 13.33 19.67
C LEU A 133 -13.04 14.35 19.97
N PHE A 134 -13.26 14.67 21.23
CA PHE A 134 -14.32 15.57 21.70
C PHE A 134 -13.70 16.85 22.26
N ASN A 135 -14.40 17.97 22.12
CA ASN A 135 -13.96 19.21 22.76
C ASN A 135 -14.19 19.15 24.29
N PRO A 136 -13.59 20.05 25.09
CA PRO A 136 -13.68 20.01 26.55
C PRO A 136 -15.12 19.99 27.10
N ASP A 137 -16.04 20.76 26.51
CA ASP A 137 -17.44 20.84 26.95
C ASP A 137 -18.16 19.50 26.68
N GLU A 138 -17.96 18.93 25.48
CA GLU A 138 -18.48 17.60 25.13
C GLU A 138 -17.94 16.52 26.08
N VAL A 139 -16.65 16.55 26.42
CA VAL A 139 -16.05 15.57 27.35
C VAL A 139 -16.67 15.69 28.75
N GLN A 140 -16.85 16.91 29.24
CA GLN A 140 -17.48 17.15 30.53
C GLN A 140 -18.92 16.61 30.55
N GLU A 141 -19.69 16.85 29.48
CA GLU A 141 -21.04 16.31 29.30
C GLU A 141 -21.05 14.78 29.31
N ILE A 142 -20.15 14.13 28.54
CA ILE A 142 -20.03 12.67 28.47
C ILE A 142 -19.74 12.07 29.85
N LEU A 143 -18.78 12.65 30.59
CA LEU A 143 -18.37 12.15 31.92
C LEU A 143 -19.49 12.35 32.96
N GLN A 144 -20.22 13.46 32.91
CA GLN A 144 -21.38 13.69 33.78
C GLN A 144 -22.51 12.70 33.46
N ALA A 145 -22.85 12.55 32.18
CA ALA A 145 -23.91 11.66 31.74
C ALA A 145 -23.61 10.18 32.04
N ALA A 146 -22.34 9.77 32.05
CA ALA A 146 -21.93 8.42 32.45
C ALA A 146 -22.37 8.02 33.87
N SER A 147 -22.71 8.99 34.73
CA SER A 147 -23.23 8.74 36.08
C SER A 147 -24.76 8.80 36.19
N SER A 148 -25.47 9.18 35.13
CA SER A 148 -26.93 9.34 35.14
C SER A 148 -27.66 7.99 35.30
N PRO A 149 -28.84 7.98 35.95
CA PRO A 149 -29.67 6.77 36.05
C PRO A 149 -30.02 6.19 34.67
N GLU A 150 -30.31 7.04 33.69
CA GLU A 150 -30.68 6.66 32.33
C GLU A 150 -29.56 5.87 31.64
N ILE A 151 -28.32 6.36 31.69
CA ILE A 151 -27.18 5.70 31.04
C ILE A 151 -26.78 4.42 31.78
N LYS A 152 -26.90 4.39 33.11
CA LYS A 152 -26.72 3.17 33.90
C LYS A 152 -27.71 2.10 33.50
N GLU A 153 -28.98 2.46 33.36
CA GLU A 153 -30.05 1.55 32.95
C GLU A 153 -29.86 1.09 31.50
N ALA A 154 -29.48 2.00 30.58
CA ALA A 154 -29.25 1.67 29.17
C ALA A 154 -28.11 0.65 28.98
N LEU A 155 -26.97 0.84 29.65
CA LEU A 155 -25.87 -0.13 29.62
C LEU A 155 -26.29 -1.48 30.22
N THR A 156 -27.06 -1.45 31.31
CA THR A 156 -27.57 -2.67 31.96
C THR A 156 -28.49 -3.43 31.01
N LYS A 157 -29.47 -2.76 30.39
CA LYS A 157 -30.39 -3.36 29.41
C LYS A 157 -29.65 -3.96 28.22
N MET A 158 -28.66 -3.24 27.67
CA MET A 158 -27.88 -3.75 26.53
C MET A 158 -27.06 -4.99 26.91
N THR A 159 -26.48 -4.99 28.11
CA THR A 159 -25.71 -6.13 28.64
C THR A 159 -26.63 -7.33 28.94
N ASP A 160 -27.80 -7.10 29.55
CA ASP A 160 -28.81 -8.13 29.81
C ASP A 160 -29.34 -8.74 28.50
N LYS A 161 -29.58 -7.92 27.47
CA LYS A 161 -29.96 -8.39 26.13
C LYS A 161 -28.88 -9.33 25.57
N ALA A 162 -27.61 -8.91 25.60
CA ALA A 162 -26.51 -9.72 25.08
C ALA A 162 -26.46 -11.10 25.76
N VAL A 163 -26.65 -11.17 27.08
CA VAL A 163 -26.61 -12.44 27.82
C VAL A 163 -27.89 -13.26 27.63
N ARG A 164 -29.05 -12.69 27.96
CA ARG A 164 -30.30 -13.45 28.12
C ARG A 164 -30.99 -13.76 26.79
N GLU A 165 -30.88 -12.85 25.82
CA GLU A 165 -31.53 -12.99 24.52
C GLU A 165 -30.58 -13.54 23.47
N LEU A 166 -29.31 -13.11 23.48
CA LEU A 166 -28.34 -13.47 22.44
C LEU A 166 -27.35 -14.57 22.87
N GLY A 167 -27.34 -14.96 24.14
CA GLY A 167 -26.50 -16.06 24.64
C GLY A 167 -25.02 -15.71 24.84
N ALA A 168 -24.67 -14.42 24.91
CA ALA A 168 -23.30 -13.99 25.08
C ALA A 168 -22.72 -14.45 26.42
N PHE A 169 -21.53 -15.05 26.37
CA PHE A 169 -20.75 -15.46 27.55
C PHE A 169 -19.38 -14.77 27.63
N GLY A 170 -19.07 -13.88 26.69
CA GLY A 170 -17.85 -13.07 26.64
C GLY A 170 -17.92 -12.02 25.54
N CYS A 171 -16.83 -11.31 25.31
CA CYS A 171 -16.67 -10.33 24.23
C CYS A 171 -15.41 -10.61 23.40
N PRO A 172 -15.35 -10.17 22.12
CA PRO A 172 -16.46 -9.61 21.34
C PRO A 172 -17.51 -10.69 21.01
N TRP A 173 -18.78 -10.29 20.97
CA TRP A 173 -19.90 -11.15 20.58
C TRP A 173 -20.60 -10.56 19.36
N PHE A 174 -20.74 -11.37 18.31
CA PHE A 174 -21.36 -10.97 17.05
C PHE A 174 -22.72 -11.64 16.90
N TRP A 175 -23.71 -10.87 16.45
CA TRP A 175 -25.01 -11.36 16.00
C TRP A 175 -25.17 -11.01 14.53
N VAL A 176 -25.12 -12.01 13.66
CA VAL A 176 -24.99 -11.82 12.21
C VAL A 176 -26.30 -12.18 11.52
N HIS A 177 -26.87 -11.25 10.77
CA HIS A 177 -28.09 -11.43 9.99
C HIS A 177 -27.78 -11.70 8.52
N ASP A 178 -28.33 -12.77 7.95
CA ASP A 178 -28.07 -13.20 6.56
C ASP A 178 -28.85 -12.42 5.49
N GLY A 179 -29.78 -11.55 5.92
CA GLY A 179 -30.69 -10.80 5.05
C GLY A 179 -31.90 -11.60 4.54
N LYS A 180 -32.01 -12.88 4.89
CA LYS A 180 -33.12 -13.79 4.55
C LYS A 180 -34.08 -14.03 5.72
N GLY A 181 -33.83 -13.39 6.85
CA GLY A 181 -34.63 -13.50 8.07
C GLY A 181 -34.01 -14.36 9.16
N ASN A 182 -32.81 -14.92 8.93
CA ASN A 182 -32.09 -15.72 9.92
C ASN A 182 -30.96 -14.90 10.57
N ALA A 183 -30.56 -15.31 11.78
CA ALA A 183 -29.38 -14.76 12.44
C ALA A 183 -28.66 -15.81 13.30
N GLU A 184 -27.34 -15.73 13.36
CA GLU A 184 -26.48 -16.64 14.14
C GLU A 184 -25.43 -15.90 14.97
N PRO A 185 -25.05 -16.43 16.14
CA PRO A 185 -24.01 -15.87 16.98
C PRO A 185 -22.58 -16.32 16.58
N PHE A 186 -21.61 -15.43 16.75
CA PHE A 186 -20.17 -15.74 16.66
C PHE A 186 -19.43 -15.10 17.83
N PHE A 187 -18.46 -15.79 18.41
CA PHE A 187 -17.69 -15.33 19.57
C PHE A 187 -16.19 -15.28 19.27
N GLY A 188 -15.55 -14.17 19.66
CA GLY A 188 -14.12 -13.98 19.50
C GLY A 188 -13.73 -13.29 18.19
N SER A 189 -12.51 -12.78 18.13
CA SER A 189 -11.94 -12.10 16.96
C SER A 189 -11.38 -13.05 15.89
N ASP A 190 -11.51 -14.35 16.09
CA ASP A 190 -10.92 -15.43 15.29
C ASP A 190 -11.98 -16.22 14.49
N ARG A 191 -13.16 -15.62 14.27
CA ARG A 191 -14.32 -16.24 13.60
C ARG A 191 -14.80 -15.53 12.33
N PHE A 192 -14.07 -14.54 11.84
CA PHE A 192 -14.50 -13.76 10.67
C PHE A 192 -14.78 -14.62 9.43
N HIS A 193 -13.95 -15.62 9.12
CA HIS A 193 -14.17 -16.54 8.01
C HIS A 193 -15.50 -17.32 8.12
N PHE A 194 -15.91 -17.73 9.32
CA PHE A 194 -17.23 -18.34 9.52
C PHE A 194 -18.37 -17.34 9.29
N MET A 195 -18.20 -16.09 9.71
CA MET A 195 -19.17 -15.02 9.45
C MET A 195 -19.31 -14.76 7.94
N TRP A 196 -18.21 -14.79 7.19
CA TRP A 196 -18.20 -14.60 5.74
C TRP A 196 -18.90 -15.74 5.01
N ASN A 197 -18.64 -16.98 5.43
CA ASN A 197 -19.36 -18.17 4.94
C ASN A 197 -20.87 -18.05 5.20
N TYR A 198 -21.28 -17.71 6.43
CA TYR A 198 -22.69 -17.54 6.78
C TYR A 198 -23.38 -16.44 5.95
N LEU A 199 -22.68 -15.34 5.72
CA LEU A 199 -23.17 -14.25 4.88
C LEU A 199 -23.09 -14.56 3.37
N GLY A 200 -22.50 -15.67 2.94
CA GLY A 200 -22.25 -15.99 1.53
C GLY A 200 -21.44 -14.89 0.83
N LEU A 201 -20.43 -14.36 1.53
CA LEU A 201 -19.51 -13.37 0.97
C LEU A 201 -18.29 -14.07 0.37
N PRO A 202 -17.80 -13.65 -0.81
CA PRO A 202 -16.57 -14.17 -1.36
C PRO A 202 -15.41 -13.82 -0.44
N HIS A 203 -14.68 -14.83 0.00
CA HIS A 203 -13.45 -14.69 0.79
C HIS A 203 -12.55 -15.88 0.48
N GLU A 204 -11.25 -15.69 0.67
CA GLU A 204 -10.30 -16.81 0.72
C GLU A 204 -10.28 -17.34 2.17
N ASP A 205 -10.54 -18.64 2.33
CA ASP A 205 -10.52 -19.32 3.64
C ASP A 205 -9.08 -19.40 4.21
N LEU A 206 -8.83 -20.21 5.24
CA LEU A 206 -7.48 -20.54 5.71
C LEU A 206 -6.71 -21.37 4.67
N LYS A 207 -6.29 -20.74 3.57
CA LYS A 207 -5.50 -21.37 2.51
C LYS A 207 -4.08 -21.59 3.00
N LEU A 208 -3.77 -22.84 3.31
CA LEU A 208 -2.38 -23.27 3.42
C LEU A 208 -1.78 -23.21 2.02
N ILE A 209 -0.78 -22.34 1.80
CA ILE A 209 -0.06 -22.29 0.53
C ILE A 209 0.83 -23.54 0.43
N VAL A 210 0.28 -24.60 -0.18
CA VAL A 210 1.00 -25.86 -0.40
C VAL A 210 1.84 -25.72 -1.66
N GLY A 211 3.12 -25.43 -1.44
CA GLY A 211 4.19 -25.24 -2.43
C GLY A 211 5.55 -24.99 -1.78
N ALA A 212 5.57 -24.67 -0.48
CA ALA A 212 6.79 -24.49 0.32
C ALA A 212 7.37 -25.79 0.93
N LYS A 213 6.84 -26.98 0.63
CA LYS A 213 7.23 -28.23 1.31
C LYS A 213 8.19 -29.08 0.47
N LEU A 214 9.52 -28.88 0.60
CA LEU A 214 10.59 -29.91 0.67
C LEU A 214 12.02 -29.33 0.63
N ILE A 215 12.43 -28.50 1.60
CA ILE A 215 13.89 -28.32 1.90
C ILE A 215 14.22 -28.73 3.35
N ILE A 216 13.23 -28.95 4.20
CA ILE A 216 13.46 -29.18 5.65
C ILE A 216 13.47 -30.67 6.06
N ASP A 217 13.13 -31.60 5.16
CA ASP A 217 13.01 -33.04 5.51
C ASP A 217 14.32 -33.85 5.45
N THR A 218 15.49 -33.21 5.33
CA THR A 218 16.79 -33.92 5.40
C THR A 218 17.66 -33.56 6.61
N MET A 219 17.20 -32.69 7.51
CA MET A 219 18.06 -32.17 8.61
C MET A 219 17.53 -32.37 10.03
N TYR A 220 16.55 -33.25 10.26
CA TYR A 220 16.12 -33.62 11.61
C TYR A 220 16.46 -35.07 11.95
N THR A 221 17.75 -35.39 11.94
CA THR A 221 18.34 -36.37 12.87
C THR A 221 19.54 -35.74 13.56
N LEU A 222 19.27 -34.88 14.53
CA LEU A 222 19.97 -34.77 15.82
C LEU A 222 19.54 -33.47 16.50
N SER A 223 18.66 -33.64 17.48
CA SER A 223 18.38 -32.71 18.55
C SER A 223 19.66 -32.36 19.30
N SER A 224 20.08 -31.10 19.26
CA SER A 224 20.97 -30.49 20.26
C SER A 224 20.87 -28.97 20.14
N TRP A 225 20.66 -28.35 21.30
CA TRP A 225 20.59 -26.92 21.57
C TRP A 225 21.59 -26.06 20.79
N LEU A 226 21.10 -25.00 20.14
CA LEU A 226 21.83 -23.74 20.03
C LEU A 226 20.85 -22.58 19.87
N LEU A 227 20.94 -21.63 20.81
CA LEU A 227 20.47 -20.26 20.67
C LEU A 227 21.06 -19.68 19.38
N LEU A 228 20.29 -19.66 18.30
CA LEU A 228 20.60 -18.84 17.14
C LEU A 228 19.89 -17.51 17.33
N THR A 229 20.66 -16.55 17.82
CA THR A 229 20.50 -15.15 17.46
C THR A 229 20.05 -15.07 16.00
N GLY A 230 18.85 -14.55 15.73
CA GLY A 230 18.39 -14.31 14.38
C GLY A 230 19.45 -13.47 13.67
N ALA A 231 20.22 -14.08 12.78
CA ALA A 231 21.08 -13.34 11.90
C ALA A 231 20.13 -12.54 11.01
N VAL A 232 20.09 -11.23 11.23
CA VAL A 232 19.63 -10.28 10.23
C VAL A 232 20.43 -10.62 8.98
N ALA A 233 19.79 -11.18 7.95
CA ALA A 233 20.48 -11.40 6.69
C ALA A 233 21.01 -10.04 6.24
N ALA A 234 22.33 -9.87 6.20
CA ALA A 234 22.92 -8.60 5.87
C ALA A 234 22.57 -8.29 4.41
N ARG A 235 21.70 -7.29 4.18
CA ARG A 235 21.46 -6.76 2.83
C ARG A 235 22.76 -6.12 2.35
N VAL A 236 23.19 -6.49 1.14
CA VAL A 236 24.32 -5.84 0.48
C VAL A 236 23.78 -5.20 -0.78
N CYS A 237 23.73 -3.88 -0.74
CA CYS A 237 23.29 -3.03 -1.84
C CYS A 237 24.48 -2.20 -2.31
N GLU A 238 24.70 -2.17 -3.62
CA GLU A 238 25.81 -1.45 -4.24
C GLU A 238 25.28 -0.45 -5.26
N ASN A 239 25.58 0.82 -5.03
CA ASN A 239 25.32 1.88 -6.00
C ASN A 239 26.43 1.90 -7.05
N ARG A 240 26.05 1.95 -8.33
CA ARG A 240 26.98 1.89 -9.45
C ARG A 240 26.51 2.80 -10.59
N THR A 241 27.45 3.46 -11.23
CA THR A 241 27.21 4.19 -12.48
C THR A 241 27.58 3.30 -13.65
N ILE A 242 26.62 3.04 -14.52
CA ILE A 242 26.76 2.14 -15.67
C ILE A 242 26.76 2.97 -16.94
N ASP A 243 27.83 2.85 -17.73
CA ASP A 243 27.88 3.46 -19.06
C ASP A 243 27.06 2.62 -20.04
N ILE A 244 26.15 3.27 -20.76
CA ILE A 244 25.31 2.67 -21.81
C ILE A 244 25.45 3.48 -23.10
N THR A 245 25.25 2.83 -24.24
CA THR A 245 25.08 3.50 -25.52
C THR A 245 23.71 3.16 -26.04
N VAL A 246 22.85 4.18 -26.18
CA VAL A 246 21.47 3.98 -26.61
C VAL A 246 21.21 4.70 -27.91
N SER A 247 20.29 4.12 -28.70
CA SER A 247 19.77 4.70 -29.93
C SER A 247 18.26 4.58 -29.89
N ALA A 248 17.56 5.67 -30.22
CA ALA A 248 16.10 5.72 -30.23
C ALA A 248 15.60 6.67 -31.33
N GLN A 249 14.32 6.53 -31.70
CA GLN A 249 13.61 7.50 -32.53
C GLN A 249 12.76 8.39 -31.64
N ASN A 250 13.22 9.62 -31.41
CA ASN A 250 12.47 10.59 -30.62
C ASN A 250 11.52 11.40 -31.51
N ALA A 251 10.43 11.86 -30.91
CA ALA A 251 9.53 12.81 -31.54
C ALA A 251 10.16 14.21 -31.61
N VAL A 252 9.92 14.92 -32.71
CA VAL A 252 10.39 16.29 -32.93
C VAL A 252 9.25 17.27 -32.66
N PHE A 253 9.38 18.05 -31.59
CA PHE A 253 8.37 19.02 -31.13
C PHE A 253 8.75 20.47 -31.46
N ASN A 254 8.94 20.79 -32.75
CA ASN A 254 9.39 22.13 -33.18
C ASN A 254 8.33 23.23 -32.97
N ASN A 255 7.04 22.86 -32.99
CA ASN A 255 5.93 23.79 -32.82
C ASN A 255 5.62 24.13 -31.36
N LEU A 256 6.35 23.53 -30.41
CA LEU A 256 6.19 23.79 -28.98
C LEU A 256 7.48 24.40 -28.42
N THR A 257 7.38 25.57 -27.80
CA THR A 257 8.50 26.17 -27.07
C THR A 257 8.70 25.48 -25.74
N THR A 258 9.94 25.11 -25.40
CA THR A 258 10.26 24.58 -24.07
C THR A 258 9.99 25.65 -23.01
N PRO A 259 9.15 25.39 -22.00
CA PRO A 259 8.89 26.35 -20.93
C PRO A 259 10.17 26.68 -20.16
N LYS A 260 10.42 27.97 -19.95
CA LYS A 260 11.60 28.52 -19.27
C LYS A 260 11.30 29.15 -17.92
N THR A 261 10.05 29.55 -17.66
CA THR A 261 9.63 30.12 -16.38
C THR A 261 8.50 29.29 -15.75
N ASN A 262 8.10 29.63 -14.52
CA ASN A 262 6.94 29.00 -13.87
C ASN A 262 5.61 29.41 -14.53
N GLU A 263 5.53 30.64 -15.04
CA GLU A 263 4.37 31.12 -15.81
C GLU A 263 4.22 30.32 -17.11
N GLU A 264 5.32 30.09 -17.82
CA GLU A 264 5.31 29.25 -19.03
C GLU A 264 5.03 27.77 -18.71
N ALA A 265 5.55 27.24 -17.59
CA ALA A 265 5.25 25.88 -17.15
C ALA A 265 3.77 25.70 -16.80
N THR A 266 3.18 26.70 -16.13
CA THR A 266 1.75 26.73 -15.83
C THR A 266 0.93 26.82 -17.12
N GLY A 267 1.33 27.66 -18.07
CA GLY A 267 0.71 27.74 -19.40
C GLY A 267 0.72 26.39 -20.12
N PHE A 268 1.87 25.72 -20.16
CA PHE A 268 1.99 24.37 -20.72
C PHE A 268 1.03 23.36 -20.04
N ALA A 269 0.93 23.39 -18.71
CA ALA A 269 0.02 22.50 -17.97
C ALA A 269 -1.46 22.80 -18.24
N VAL A 270 -1.84 24.07 -18.38
CA VAL A 270 -3.20 24.48 -18.75
C VAL A 270 -3.54 24.01 -20.16
N ASP A 271 -2.65 24.20 -21.13
CA ASP A 271 -2.86 23.73 -22.50
C ASP A 271 -3.00 22.20 -22.53
N ALA A 272 -2.07 21.47 -21.90
CA ALA A 272 -2.08 20.01 -21.85
C ALA A 272 -3.27 19.40 -21.08
N SER A 273 -3.93 20.16 -20.20
CA SER A 273 -5.14 19.73 -19.48
C SER A 273 -6.44 20.23 -20.12
N THR A 274 -6.36 20.99 -21.20
CA THR A 274 -7.53 21.52 -21.91
C THR A 274 -8.31 20.40 -22.58
N GLN A 275 -9.63 20.39 -22.39
CA GLN A 275 -10.50 19.37 -22.96
C GLN A 275 -10.40 19.32 -24.49
N GLY A 276 -10.17 18.13 -25.03
CA GLY A 276 -10.05 17.91 -26.48
C GLY A 276 -8.71 18.36 -27.08
N PHE A 277 -7.80 18.87 -26.27
CA PHE A 277 -6.46 19.23 -26.69
C PHE A 277 -5.53 18.01 -26.62
N ASN A 278 -4.91 17.65 -27.75
CA ASN A 278 -3.82 16.67 -27.78
C ASN A 278 -2.50 17.41 -28.04
N ALA A 279 -1.77 17.70 -26.96
CA ALA A 279 -0.51 18.44 -27.02
C ALA A 279 0.54 17.74 -27.90
N THR A 280 0.60 16.41 -27.82
CA THR A 280 1.53 15.59 -28.59
C THR A 280 1.25 15.72 -30.08
N ASP A 281 0.01 15.47 -30.51
CA ASP A 281 -0.37 15.52 -31.92
C ASP A 281 -0.17 16.91 -32.54
N GLN A 282 -0.41 17.98 -31.77
CA GLN A 282 -0.24 19.34 -32.26
C GLN A 282 1.24 19.77 -32.34
N ALA A 283 2.06 19.29 -31.41
CA ALA A 283 3.47 19.65 -31.36
C ALA A 283 4.33 18.80 -32.33
N LEU A 284 3.90 17.58 -32.65
CA LEU A 284 4.67 16.62 -33.44
C LEU A 284 4.86 17.11 -34.89
N THR A 285 6.12 17.25 -35.29
CA THR A 285 6.52 17.64 -36.65
C THR A 285 7.27 16.55 -37.40
N GLY A 286 7.62 15.46 -36.72
CA GLY A 286 8.37 14.34 -37.29
C GLY A 286 9.11 13.56 -36.21
N TYR A 287 10.04 12.72 -36.64
CA TYR A 287 10.88 11.91 -35.76
C TYR A 287 12.35 12.12 -36.11
N ALA A 288 13.23 12.04 -35.11
CA ALA A 288 14.67 12.14 -35.27
C ALA A 288 15.38 11.04 -34.50
N SER A 289 16.42 10.47 -35.12
CA SER A 289 17.26 9.49 -34.45
C SER A 289 18.18 10.21 -33.46
N ILE A 290 18.13 9.78 -32.21
CA ILE A 290 19.07 10.18 -31.18
C ILE A 290 19.97 9.00 -30.85
N THR A 291 21.27 9.25 -30.72
CA THR A 291 22.24 8.21 -30.35
C THR A 291 23.35 8.87 -29.56
N GLY A 292 23.71 8.27 -28.42
CA GLY A 292 24.74 8.84 -27.58
C GLY A 292 25.18 7.90 -26.46
N PRO A 293 26.34 8.19 -25.86
CA PRO A 293 26.75 7.60 -24.59
C PRO A 293 26.00 8.27 -23.44
N TYR A 294 25.47 7.45 -22.53
CA TYR A 294 24.80 7.91 -21.32
C TYR A 294 25.27 7.11 -20.12
N LYS A 295 24.95 7.60 -18.93
CA LYS A 295 25.23 6.95 -17.65
C LYS A 295 23.94 6.71 -16.90
N LEU A 296 23.75 5.50 -16.41
CA LEU A 296 22.68 5.16 -15.47
C LEU A 296 23.24 5.03 -14.06
N SER A 297 22.62 5.72 -13.10
CA SER A 297 22.82 5.46 -11.67
C SER A 297 21.94 4.28 -11.26
N THR A 298 22.56 3.18 -10.83
CA THR A 298 21.89 1.93 -10.49
C THR A 298 22.19 1.53 -9.05
N GLN A 299 21.31 0.75 -8.44
CA GLN A 299 21.52 0.10 -7.17
C GLN A 299 21.20 -1.39 -7.35
N TYR A 300 22.23 -2.24 -7.24
CA TYR A 300 22.06 -3.68 -7.22
C TYR A 300 22.05 -4.18 -5.78
N CYS A 301 21.03 -4.95 -5.39
CA CYS A 301 20.97 -5.57 -4.07
C CYS A 301 20.83 -7.09 -4.21
N SER A 302 21.53 -7.82 -3.34
CA SER A 302 21.44 -9.29 -3.30
C SER A 302 21.34 -9.82 -1.86
N PRO A 303 20.64 -10.95 -1.64
CA PRO A 303 20.60 -11.59 -0.33
C PRO A 303 22.01 -12.04 0.09
N ASN A 304 22.50 -11.55 1.22
CA ASN A 304 23.82 -11.87 1.79
C ASN A 304 25.05 -11.52 0.91
N GLY A 305 24.94 -10.56 -0.01
CA GLY A 305 26.09 -10.12 -0.83
C GLY A 305 26.68 -11.23 -1.71
N ARG A 306 25.83 -12.13 -2.20
CA ARG A 306 26.27 -13.26 -3.03
C ARG A 306 26.86 -12.76 -4.34
N THR A 307 28.16 -12.95 -4.50
CA THR A 307 28.89 -12.75 -5.77
C THR A 307 29.14 -14.05 -6.54
N SER A 308 28.77 -15.20 -5.96
CA SER A 308 28.81 -16.53 -6.58
C SER A 308 27.69 -17.42 -6.03
N GLY A 309 27.27 -18.44 -6.78
CA GLY A 309 26.20 -19.36 -6.40
C GLY A 309 25.18 -19.62 -7.52
N PRO A 310 24.03 -20.24 -7.20
CA PRO A 310 22.97 -20.46 -8.19
C PRO A 310 22.45 -19.12 -8.73
N ALA A 311 22.13 -19.11 -10.02
CA ALA A 311 21.66 -17.92 -10.72
C ALA A 311 20.38 -17.34 -10.06
N PRO A 312 20.37 -16.05 -9.69
CA PRO A 312 19.23 -15.45 -8.99
C PRO A 312 18.04 -15.23 -9.92
N VAL A 313 16.86 -15.04 -9.34
CA VAL A 313 15.76 -14.33 -9.99
C VAL A 313 15.96 -12.84 -9.72
N LEU A 314 16.13 -12.06 -10.77
CA LEU A 314 16.37 -10.61 -10.69
C LEU A 314 15.09 -9.84 -10.99
N GLN A 315 14.74 -8.91 -10.11
CA GLN A 315 13.70 -7.91 -10.34
C GLN A 315 14.35 -6.58 -10.73
N ILE A 316 14.10 -6.10 -11.95
CA ILE A 316 14.53 -4.77 -12.40
C ILE A 316 13.39 -3.79 -12.09
N LEU A 317 13.70 -2.74 -11.33
CA LEU A 317 12.71 -1.86 -10.72
C LEU A 317 12.78 -0.46 -11.36
N THR A 318 11.75 -0.07 -12.10
CA THR A 318 11.67 1.24 -12.79
C THR A 318 10.70 2.17 -12.08
N HIS A 319 11.20 3.31 -11.59
CA HIS A 319 10.38 4.30 -10.87
C HIS A 319 9.51 5.16 -11.80
N GLY A 320 8.50 5.82 -11.22
CA GLY A 320 7.60 6.74 -11.92
C GLY A 320 8.07 8.20 -11.93
N PHE A 321 7.18 9.11 -12.34
CA PHE A 321 7.37 10.55 -12.19
C PHE A 321 7.35 10.96 -10.71
N GLY A 322 8.09 12.02 -10.36
CA GLY A 322 8.18 12.52 -8.98
C GLY A 322 9.23 11.84 -8.13
N TYR A 323 9.84 10.75 -8.61
CA TYR A 323 10.78 9.93 -7.85
C TYR A 323 12.02 9.55 -8.67
N ASP A 324 13.03 8.98 -7.99
CA ASP A 324 14.14 8.21 -8.55
C ASP A 324 14.10 6.76 -8.01
N LYS A 325 15.22 6.02 -8.09
CA LYS A 325 15.31 4.65 -7.58
C LYS A 325 15.01 4.50 -6.08
N VAL A 326 15.12 5.59 -5.29
CA VAL A 326 14.81 5.61 -3.85
C VAL A 326 13.34 5.25 -3.59
N TYR A 327 12.44 5.43 -4.57
CA TYR A 327 11.05 4.95 -4.46
C TYR A 327 10.94 3.48 -4.03
N TRP A 328 11.88 2.64 -4.50
CA TRP A 328 11.88 1.21 -4.22
C TRP A 328 12.57 0.81 -2.91
N ASP A 329 13.40 1.69 -2.35
CA ASP A 329 14.16 1.48 -1.11
C ASP A 329 14.11 2.73 -0.22
N LEU A 330 12.89 3.13 0.12
CA LEU A 330 12.63 4.40 0.79
C LEU A 330 13.23 4.40 2.20
N PRO A 331 14.24 5.25 2.52
CA PRO A 331 14.94 5.24 3.80
C PRO A 331 14.18 6.04 4.86
N TYR A 332 12.86 5.86 4.90
CA TYR A 332 11.96 6.50 5.86
C TYR A 332 11.51 5.48 6.91
N ASN A 333 11.43 5.91 8.17
CA ASN A 333 11.02 5.09 9.31
C ASN A 333 11.71 3.71 9.33
N ALA A 334 13.04 3.71 9.28
CA ALA A 334 13.87 2.51 9.24
C ALA A 334 13.53 1.54 8.09
N TYR A 335 13.31 2.08 6.89
CA TYR A 335 13.01 1.29 5.68
C TYR A 335 11.71 0.50 5.75
N ASN A 336 10.74 0.90 6.59
CA ASN A 336 9.46 0.19 6.71
C ASN A 336 8.63 0.18 5.40
N TYR A 337 9.00 0.99 4.42
CA TYR A 337 8.38 1.12 3.11
C TYR A 337 9.32 0.65 1.97
N SER A 338 10.39 -0.09 2.29
CA SER A 338 11.32 -0.62 1.28
C SER A 338 10.78 -1.90 0.65
N TYR A 339 10.41 -1.82 -0.63
CA TYR A 339 10.11 -3.00 -1.45
C TYR A 339 11.34 -3.89 -1.60
N ILE A 340 12.52 -3.28 -1.74
CA ILE A 340 13.79 -4.00 -1.87
C ILE A 340 14.07 -4.87 -0.64
N ASP A 341 13.85 -4.37 0.58
CA ASP A 341 14.07 -5.16 1.79
C ASP A 341 13.17 -6.40 1.83
N ASP A 342 11.89 -6.25 1.50
CA ASP A 342 10.95 -7.37 1.47
C ASP A 342 11.32 -8.37 0.35
N ALA A 343 11.71 -7.89 -0.84
CA ALA A 343 12.17 -8.75 -1.93
C ALA A 343 13.44 -9.55 -1.56
N LEU A 344 14.42 -8.90 -0.94
CA LEU A 344 15.65 -9.54 -0.46
C LEU A 344 15.36 -10.58 0.63
N SER A 345 14.43 -10.29 1.53
CA SER A 345 14.03 -11.20 2.62
C SER A 345 13.46 -12.52 2.09
N LEU A 346 12.85 -12.48 0.91
CA LEU A 346 12.31 -13.64 0.21
C LEU A 346 13.33 -14.34 -0.69
N GLY A 347 14.50 -13.75 -0.92
CA GLY A 347 15.59 -14.34 -1.69
C GLY A 347 15.74 -13.81 -3.13
N TYR A 348 14.96 -12.81 -3.53
CA TYR A 348 15.13 -12.15 -4.83
C TYR A 348 16.39 -11.26 -4.84
N ALA A 349 17.01 -11.11 -6.00
CA ALA A 349 17.92 -9.99 -6.24
C ALA A 349 17.14 -8.82 -6.88
N THR A 350 17.56 -7.59 -6.63
CA THR A 350 16.94 -6.39 -7.22
C THR A 350 17.97 -5.51 -7.92
N LEU A 351 17.53 -4.84 -8.98
CA LEU A 351 18.28 -3.80 -9.67
C LEU A 351 17.36 -2.61 -9.92
N SER A 352 17.46 -1.58 -9.08
CA SER A 352 16.77 -0.31 -9.29
C SER A 352 17.71 0.69 -9.95
N TYR A 353 17.18 1.69 -10.64
CA TYR A 353 17.99 2.71 -11.33
C TYR A 353 17.27 4.04 -11.45
N ASP A 354 18.03 5.13 -11.49
CA ASP A 354 17.49 6.44 -11.85
C ASP A 354 17.33 6.44 -13.37
N ARG A 355 16.13 6.72 -13.86
CA ARG A 355 15.86 6.82 -15.30
C ARG A 355 16.74 7.90 -15.95
N LEU A 356 16.97 7.80 -17.27
CA LEU A 356 17.69 8.87 -17.99
C LEU A 356 16.95 10.20 -17.80
N GLY A 357 17.71 11.27 -17.60
CA GLY A 357 17.19 12.58 -17.27
C GLY A 357 16.94 12.81 -15.77
N ILE A 358 17.04 11.79 -14.90
CA ILE A 358 16.65 11.92 -13.50
C ILE A 358 17.79 11.55 -12.56
N GLY A 359 17.86 12.24 -11.41
CA GLY A 359 18.73 11.87 -10.31
C GLY A 359 20.21 11.87 -10.69
N ASN A 360 20.92 10.79 -10.39
CA ASN A 360 22.34 10.68 -10.69
C ASN A 360 22.64 10.09 -12.08
N SER A 361 21.63 9.86 -12.90
CA SER A 361 21.80 9.47 -14.30
C SER A 361 22.15 10.66 -15.19
N SER A 362 22.55 10.38 -16.43
CA SER A 362 22.80 11.43 -17.42
C SER A 362 21.56 12.28 -17.65
N HIS A 363 21.75 13.60 -17.68
CA HIS A 363 20.74 14.59 -18.04
C HIS A 363 20.92 15.02 -19.49
N GLY A 364 19.81 15.35 -20.16
CA GLY A 364 19.78 15.83 -21.55
C GLY A 364 18.76 16.95 -21.76
N ASP A 365 18.56 17.37 -23.01
CA ASP A 365 17.51 18.35 -23.33
C ASP A 365 16.12 17.81 -22.97
N ALA A 366 15.39 18.57 -22.15
CA ALA A 366 14.11 18.13 -21.56
C ALA A 366 12.98 17.94 -22.58
N LYS A 367 13.11 18.44 -23.81
CA LYS A 367 12.04 18.32 -24.82
C LYS A 367 12.42 17.35 -25.91
N SER A 368 13.65 17.42 -26.39
CA SER A 368 14.08 16.79 -27.65
C SER A 368 14.84 15.49 -27.41
N GLU A 369 15.46 15.34 -26.23
CA GLU A 369 16.33 14.22 -25.90
C GLU A 369 15.71 13.29 -24.86
N ILE A 370 15.36 13.81 -23.68
CA ILE A 370 14.72 12.99 -22.64
C ILE A 370 13.24 12.81 -22.98
N GLN A 371 12.91 11.62 -23.51
CA GLN A 371 11.58 11.19 -23.93
C GLN A 371 11.44 9.68 -23.69
N THR A 372 10.20 9.19 -23.69
CA THR A 372 9.88 7.76 -23.49
C THR A 372 10.72 6.81 -24.36
N PRO A 373 10.88 7.04 -25.69
CA PRO A 373 11.65 6.11 -26.54
C PRO A 373 13.13 5.96 -26.14
N LEU A 374 13.79 7.07 -25.75
CA LEU A 374 15.19 7.03 -25.31
C LEU A 374 15.34 6.27 -23.98
N GLU A 375 14.41 6.47 -23.05
CA GLU A 375 14.41 5.79 -21.76
C GLU A 375 14.10 4.29 -21.88
N VAL A 376 13.16 3.91 -22.73
CA VAL A 376 12.86 2.50 -23.04
C VAL A 376 14.07 1.81 -23.67
N ALA A 377 14.79 2.49 -24.58
CA ALA A 377 16.04 1.99 -25.14
C ALA A 377 17.13 1.82 -24.06
N ALA A 378 17.15 2.67 -23.04
CA ALA A 378 18.07 2.55 -21.90
C ALA A 378 17.72 1.36 -20.99
N LEU A 379 16.44 1.14 -20.71
CA LEU A 379 15.97 -0.06 -19.99
C LEU A 379 16.32 -1.34 -20.78
N ALA A 380 16.09 -1.36 -22.09
CA ALA A 380 16.47 -2.47 -22.95
C ALA A 380 17.97 -2.77 -22.86
N GLN A 381 18.82 -1.75 -22.93
CA GLN A 381 20.27 -1.94 -22.79
C GLN A 381 20.67 -2.44 -21.40
N LEU A 382 20.04 -1.96 -20.34
CA LEU A 382 20.28 -2.48 -18.99
C LEU A 382 19.96 -3.98 -18.89
N ILE A 383 18.84 -4.40 -19.51
CA ILE A 383 18.41 -5.81 -19.58
C ILE A 383 19.41 -6.66 -20.37
N ASP A 384 19.85 -6.17 -21.53
CA ASP A 384 20.86 -6.84 -22.34
C ASP A 384 22.15 -7.05 -21.54
N MET A 385 22.62 -6.02 -20.83
CA MET A 385 23.82 -6.10 -20.01
C MET A 385 23.71 -7.14 -18.89
N VAL A 386 22.56 -7.25 -18.21
CA VAL A 386 22.40 -8.26 -17.15
C VAL A 386 22.28 -9.67 -17.74
N ARG A 387 21.59 -9.85 -18.88
CA ARG A 387 21.39 -11.16 -19.52
C ARG A 387 22.66 -11.69 -20.17
N ASN A 388 23.48 -10.82 -20.76
CA ASN A 388 24.73 -11.21 -21.42
C ASN A 388 25.95 -11.23 -20.46
N GLY A 389 25.76 -10.82 -19.20
CA GLY A 389 26.81 -10.81 -18.18
C GLY A 389 27.83 -9.68 -18.28
N SER A 390 27.57 -8.66 -19.10
CA SER A 390 28.42 -7.46 -19.19
C SER A 390 28.11 -6.42 -18.12
N TYR A 391 26.94 -6.50 -17.45
CA TYR A 391 26.71 -5.72 -16.24
C TYR A 391 27.73 -6.16 -15.17
N PRO A 392 28.55 -5.24 -14.65
CA PRO A 392 29.64 -5.62 -13.76
C PRO A 392 29.12 -6.29 -12.49
N GLY A 393 29.91 -7.17 -11.87
CA GLY A 393 29.74 -7.61 -10.48
C GLY A 393 28.36 -8.14 -10.06
N ILE A 394 27.60 -8.73 -10.98
CA ILE A 394 26.38 -9.50 -10.68
C ILE A 394 26.52 -10.92 -11.24
N ILE A 395 25.74 -11.85 -10.68
CA ILE A 395 25.57 -13.19 -11.25
C ILE A 395 24.50 -13.08 -12.34
N VAL A 396 24.78 -13.61 -13.53
CA VAL A 396 23.80 -13.65 -14.63
C VAL A 396 22.51 -14.31 -14.12
N PRO A 397 21.36 -13.61 -14.17
CA PRO A 397 20.13 -14.11 -13.59
C PRO A 397 19.53 -15.22 -14.44
N ARG A 398 18.87 -16.19 -13.80
CA ARG A 398 18.12 -17.25 -14.51
C ARG A 398 16.78 -16.75 -15.05
N LYS A 399 16.25 -15.69 -14.44
CA LYS A 399 14.96 -15.07 -14.72
C LYS A 399 15.07 -13.57 -14.46
N VAL A 400 14.51 -12.77 -15.35
CA VAL A 400 14.42 -11.31 -15.22
C VAL A 400 12.95 -10.92 -15.17
N ILE A 401 12.55 -10.25 -14.09
CA ILE A 401 11.20 -9.71 -13.90
C ILE A 401 11.30 -8.20 -14.02
N LEU A 402 10.43 -7.58 -14.82
CA LEU A 402 10.35 -6.12 -14.90
C LEU A 402 9.21 -5.63 -14.01
N ILE A 403 9.52 -4.73 -13.09
CA ILE A 403 8.55 -4.14 -12.18
C ILE A 403 8.58 -2.62 -12.37
N GLY A 404 7.48 -2.10 -12.91
CA GLY A 404 7.32 -0.68 -13.16
C GLY A 404 6.42 -0.02 -12.11
N HIS A 405 6.66 1.26 -11.84
CA HIS A 405 5.71 2.11 -11.15
C HIS A 405 5.28 3.29 -12.02
N SER A 406 3.97 3.49 -12.21
CA SER A 406 3.42 4.63 -12.95
C SER A 406 4.06 4.73 -14.35
N TYR A 407 4.77 5.81 -14.65
CA TYR A 407 5.55 5.95 -15.87
C TYR A 407 6.58 4.83 -16.10
N GLY A 408 7.16 4.26 -15.04
CA GLY A 408 7.98 3.05 -15.17
C GLY A 408 7.20 1.82 -15.66
N SER A 409 5.91 1.73 -15.34
CA SER A 409 4.99 0.72 -15.91
C SER A 409 4.70 0.99 -17.38
N VAL A 410 4.59 2.26 -17.78
CA VAL A 410 4.48 2.66 -19.20
C VAL A 410 5.70 2.16 -19.98
N GLN A 411 6.92 2.38 -19.46
CA GLN A 411 8.16 1.90 -20.09
C GLN A 411 8.22 0.37 -20.17
N THR A 412 7.83 -0.32 -19.09
CA THR A 412 7.78 -1.79 -19.08
C THR A 412 6.78 -2.33 -20.10
N TYR A 413 5.61 -1.70 -20.20
CA TYR A 413 4.58 -2.04 -21.17
C TYR A 413 5.08 -1.83 -22.61
N ASP A 414 5.69 -0.68 -22.90
CA ASP A 414 6.21 -0.37 -24.24
C ASP A 414 7.35 -1.30 -24.66
N LEU A 415 8.31 -1.54 -23.75
CA LEU A 415 9.41 -2.45 -24.00
C LEU A 415 8.91 -3.87 -24.30
N THR A 416 8.04 -4.43 -23.46
CA THR A 416 7.57 -5.80 -23.67
C THR A 416 6.65 -5.95 -24.86
N ALA A 417 6.05 -4.86 -25.35
CA ALA A 417 5.28 -4.88 -26.58
C ALA A 417 6.18 -4.99 -27.83
N THR A 418 7.38 -4.44 -27.78
CA THR A 418 8.34 -4.40 -28.91
C THR A 418 9.41 -5.49 -28.82
N ASP A 419 9.84 -5.84 -27.61
CA ASP A 419 10.69 -6.97 -27.29
C ASP A 419 10.07 -7.83 -26.16
N PRO A 420 9.18 -8.77 -26.51
CA PRO A 420 8.56 -9.69 -25.55
C PRO A 420 9.54 -10.61 -24.83
N SER A 421 10.79 -10.72 -25.30
CA SER A 421 11.82 -11.60 -24.72
C SER A 421 12.62 -10.92 -23.60
N SER A 422 12.48 -9.60 -23.46
CA SER A 422 13.15 -8.79 -22.43
C SER A 422 12.86 -9.26 -21.00
N ALA A 423 11.67 -9.85 -20.75
CA ALA A 423 11.22 -10.25 -19.42
C ALA A 423 10.73 -11.71 -19.39
N ASP A 424 10.81 -12.32 -18.20
CA ASP A 424 10.15 -13.59 -17.88
C ASP A 424 8.77 -13.38 -17.24
N ALA A 425 8.54 -12.21 -16.62
CA ALA A 425 7.25 -11.70 -16.18
C ALA A 425 7.30 -10.18 -16.01
N ILE A 426 6.13 -9.55 -15.99
CA ILE A 426 6.00 -8.12 -15.71
C ILE A 426 4.99 -7.84 -14.61
N VAL A 427 5.32 -6.85 -13.78
CA VAL A 427 4.42 -6.30 -12.76
C VAL A 427 4.32 -4.80 -12.97
N LEU A 428 3.11 -4.32 -13.28
CA LEU A 428 2.82 -2.94 -13.60
C LEU A 428 2.06 -2.31 -12.43
N THR A 429 2.73 -1.48 -11.65
CA THR A 429 2.16 -0.87 -10.46
C THR A 429 1.65 0.55 -10.74
N GLY A 430 0.53 0.94 -10.13
CA GLY A 430 -0.10 2.26 -10.32
C GLY A 430 -0.33 2.57 -11.80
N PHE A 431 -0.91 1.63 -12.54
CA PHE A 431 -1.00 1.68 -14.00
C PHE A 431 -2.34 1.17 -14.52
N SER A 432 -2.80 1.77 -15.60
CA SER A 432 -3.85 1.26 -16.47
C SER A 432 -3.63 1.79 -17.90
N LEU A 433 -4.36 1.25 -18.87
CA LEU A 433 -4.36 1.81 -20.24
C LEU A 433 -5.37 2.96 -20.41
N ASN A 434 -6.06 3.35 -19.34
CA ASN A 434 -7.05 4.42 -19.38
C ASN A 434 -6.38 5.80 -19.20
N GLN A 435 -6.24 6.54 -20.29
CA GLN A 435 -5.62 7.88 -20.30
C GLN A 435 -6.60 9.03 -20.02
N THR A 436 -7.87 8.73 -19.69
CA THR A 436 -8.90 9.77 -19.47
C THR A 436 -8.55 10.73 -18.33
N PHE A 437 -7.71 10.30 -17.38
CA PHE A 437 -7.37 11.05 -16.18
C PHE A 437 -6.01 11.75 -16.24
N SER A 438 -5.29 11.63 -17.35
CA SER A 438 -4.02 12.34 -17.54
C SER A 438 -4.15 13.87 -17.34
N PRO A 439 -5.22 14.55 -17.82
CA PRO A 439 -5.45 15.97 -17.51
C PRO A 439 -5.53 16.29 -16.01
N SER A 440 -6.08 15.38 -15.19
CA SER A 440 -6.15 15.57 -13.73
C SER A 440 -4.76 15.48 -13.09
N PHE A 441 -3.91 14.56 -13.56
CA PHE A 441 -2.50 14.50 -13.15
C PHE A 441 -1.76 15.79 -13.53
N ILE A 442 -1.92 16.26 -14.77
CA ILE A 442 -1.26 17.50 -15.22
C ILE A 442 -1.75 18.71 -14.42
N ALA A 443 -3.07 18.87 -14.21
CA ALA A 443 -3.61 20.00 -13.45
C ALA A 443 -3.20 19.95 -11.97
N GLY A 444 -3.21 18.75 -11.37
CA GLY A 444 -2.90 18.55 -9.95
C GLY A 444 -1.44 18.78 -9.57
N GLY A 445 -0.52 18.70 -10.53
CA GLY A 445 0.91 18.82 -10.27
C GLY A 445 1.37 20.22 -9.88
N ASN A 446 0.61 21.27 -10.21
CA ASN A 446 1.02 22.66 -9.96
C ASN A 446 2.47 22.92 -10.40
N TRP A 447 2.80 22.54 -11.64
CA TRP A 447 4.18 22.34 -12.10
C TRP A 447 5.04 23.59 -12.03
N GLN A 448 6.26 23.42 -11.52
CA GLN A 448 7.28 24.47 -11.41
C GLN A 448 8.59 24.00 -12.03
N GLN A 449 9.40 24.94 -12.52
CA GLN A 449 10.72 24.63 -13.06
C GLN A 449 11.62 24.03 -11.98
N ALA A 450 12.16 22.83 -12.24
CA ALA A 450 12.98 22.10 -11.30
C ALA A 450 14.24 22.87 -10.89
N TYR A 451 14.84 23.64 -11.82
CA TYR A 451 16.01 24.48 -11.52
C TYR A 451 15.71 25.63 -10.53
N LEU A 452 14.44 25.95 -10.30
CA LEU A 452 14.02 26.95 -9.30
C LEU A 452 13.72 26.33 -7.93
N THR A 453 13.13 25.13 -7.92
CA THR A 453 12.65 24.46 -6.70
C THR A 453 13.67 23.48 -6.10
N GLN A 454 14.56 22.93 -6.91
CA GLN A 454 15.52 21.88 -6.52
C GLN A 454 16.99 22.32 -6.65
N LYS A 455 17.26 23.61 -6.43
CA LYS A 455 18.55 24.29 -6.67
C LYS A 455 19.81 23.61 -6.11
N SER A 456 19.68 22.71 -5.15
CA SER A 456 20.80 22.10 -4.42
C SER A 456 21.19 20.69 -4.85
N ALA A 457 20.37 19.98 -5.64
CA ALA A 457 20.58 18.55 -5.91
C ALA A 457 21.23 18.27 -7.27
N TYR A 458 20.69 18.87 -8.35
CA TYR A 458 21.12 18.61 -9.72
C TYR A 458 21.00 19.88 -10.59
N ASN A 459 21.76 19.95 -11.68
CA ASN A 459 21.75 21.09 -12.61
C ASN A 459 20.73 20.88 -13.74
N TYR A 460 19.44 20.82 -13.39
CA TYR A 460 18.36 20.68 -14.36
C TYR A 460 18.25 21.94 -15.24
N THR A 461 17.99 21.75 -16.54
CA THR A 461 17.75 22.85 -17.48
C THR A 461 16.27 23.23 -17.54
N PRO A 462 15.89 24.33 -18.18
CA PRO A 462 14.50 24.62 -18.53
C PRO A 462 13.76 23.42 -19.16
N GLY A 463 12.50 23.22 -18.77
CA GLY A 463 11.64 22.14 -19.27
C GLY A 463 11.64 20.87 -18.40
N TYR A 464 12.50 20.80 -17.38
CA TYR A 464 12.32 19.88 -16.25
C TYR A 464 11.36 20.52 -15.26
N LEU A 465 10.26 19.84 -14.96
CA LEU A 465 9.16 20.30 -14.13
C LEU A 465 9.03 19.42 -12.89
N ALA A 466 8.92 20.04 -11.72
CA ALA A 466 8.62 19.36 -10.46
C ALA A 466 7.25 19.78 -9.95
N SER A 467 6.62 18.91 -9.14
CA SER A 467 5.38 19.24 -8.45
C SER A 467 5.56 20.46 -7.54
N GLY A 468 4.55 21.33 -7.51
CA GLY A 468 4.72 22.69 -6.98
C GLY A 468 4.80 22.81 -5.46
N ASN A 469 4.31 21.82 -4.71
CA ASN A 469 4.36 21.77 -3.25
C ASN A 469 3.87 20.41 -2.72
N ILE A 470 3.98 20.23 -1.41
CA ILE A 470 3.56 19.02 -0.69
C ILE A 470 2.10 18.61 -0.92
N ASN A 471 1.19 19.56 -1.16
CA ASN A 471 -0.22 19.25 -1.43
C ASN A 471 -0.40 18.73 -2.87
N ALA A 472 0.39 19.22 -3.81
CA ALA A 472 0.45 18.67 -5.16
C ALA A 472 0.99 17.23 -5.11
N ASP A 473 2.06 16.98 -4.34
CA ASP A 473 2.58 15.62 -4.15
C ASP A 473 1.54 14.70 -3.53
N GLN A 474 0.83 15.15 -2.49
CA GLN A 474 -0.28 14.39 -1.93
C GLN A 474 -1.37 14.12 -2.98
N TYR A 475 -1.84 15.15 -3.70
CA TYR A 475 -2.90 15.01 -4.69
C TYR A 475 -2.56 13.99 -5.77
N LEU A 476 -1.32 14.03 -6.28
CA LEU A 476 -0.88 13.13 -7.33
C LEU A 476 -0.66 11.70 -6.84
N PHE A 477 -0.11 11.55 -5.62
CA PHE A 477 0.48 10.29 -5.20
C PHE A 477 -0.24 9.58 -4.05
N CYS A 478 -0.87 10.30 -3.13
CA CYS A 478 -1.30 9.76 -1.83
C CYS A 478 -2.80 9.91 -1.55
N HIS A 479 -3.41 8.87 -0.97
CA HIS A 479 -4.81 8.87 -0.56
C HIS A 479 -4.94 9.09 0.96
N TRP A 480 -5.54 10.20 1.37
CA TRP A 480 -5.81 10.47 2.78
C TRP A 480 -6.98 9.64 3.32
N PRO A 481 -6.91 9.07 4.55
CA PRO A 481 -5.88 9.21 5.59
C PRO A 481 -4.84 8.08 5.63
N GLU A 482 -4.55 7.44 4.51
CA GLU A 482 -3.93 6.10 4.44
C GLU A 482 -2.39 6.12 4.32
N PHE A 483 -1.76 7.20 4.76
CA PHE A 483 -0.30 7.37 4.79
C PHE A 483 0.12 8.21 6.00
N ASP A 484 1.42 8.18 6.33
CA ASP A 484 2.00 9.02 7.39
C ASP A 484 2.19 10.46 6.88
N PRO A 485 1.56 11.49 7.46
CA PRO A 485 1.71 12.87 6.99
C PRO A 485 3.14 13.38 7.02
N SER A 486 3.98 12.87 7.93
CA SER A 486 5.40 13.24 8.01
C SER A 486 6.22 12.63 6.86
N LEU A 487 5.73 11.54 6.25
CA LEU A 487 6.34 10.96 5.04
C LEU A 487 6.25 11.93 3.86
N LEU A 488 5.17 12.69 3.71
CA LEU A 488 5.05 13.67 2.61
C LEU A 488 6.13 14.74 2.70
N ALA A 489 6.43 15.23 3.91
CA ALA A 489 7.49 16.19 4.11
C ALA A 489 8.85 15.61 3.72
N TYR A 490 9.08 14.32 3.98
CA TYR A 490 10.28 13.63 3.52
C TYR A 490 10.32 13.47 1.98
N VAL A 491 9.21 13.03 1.37
CA VAL A 491 9.08 12.90 -0.09
C VAL A 491 9.33 14.22 -0.81
N GLU A 492 8.82 15.34 -0.28
CA GLU A 492 9.08 16.69 -0.78
C GLU A 492 10.59 17.00 -0.88
N THR A 493 11.42 16.47 0.04
CA THR A 493 12.87 16.70 0.03
C THR A 493 13.64 15.87 -1.00
N ILE A 494 13.08 14.72 -1.41
CA ILE A 494 13.74 13.79 -2.34
C ILE A 494 13.09 13.73 -3.72
N LYS A 495 12.01 14.48 -3.94
CA LYS A 495 11.26 14.42 -5.19
C LYS A 495 12.10 14.78 -6.40
N GLN A 496 11.76 14.15 -7.51
CA GLN A 496 12.44 14.32 -8.79
C GLN A 496 11.52 14.95 -9.82
N PRO A 497 12.07 15.63 -10.84
CA PRO A 497 11.26 16.24 -11.88
C PRO A 497 10.73 15.21 -12.88
N VAL A 498 9.93 15.72 -13.81
CA VAL A 498 9.59 15.12 -15.10
C VAL A 498 9.94 16.13 -16.19
N THR A 499 10.24 15.67 -17.39
CA THR A 499 10.53 16.53 -18.54
C THR A 499 9.29 16.75 -19.39
N VAL A 500 9.23 17.88 -20.10
CA VAL A 500 8.16 18.10 -21.08
C VAL A 500 8.15 17.06 -22.20
N GLY A 501 9.31 16.50 -22.57
CA GLY A 501 9.44 15.42 -23.54
C GLY A 501 8.80 14.12 -23.05
N GLU A 502 9.00 13.75 -21.78
CA GLU A 502 8.28 12.64 -21.13
C GLU A 502 6.76 12.88 -21.15
N LEU A 503 6.29 14.06 -20.72
CA LEU A 503 4.86 14.38 -20.67
C LEU A 503 4.19 14.36 -22.06
N LEU A 504 4.92 14.72 -23.12
CA LEU A 504 4.43 14.67 -24.49
C LEU A 504 4.48 13.26 -25.09
N THR A 505 5.22 12.32 -24.53
CA THR A 505 5.40 10.98 -25.13
C THR A 505 4.81 9.83 -24.31
N ILE A 506 4.42 10.07 -23.06
CA ILE A 506 3.85 9.06 -22.16
C ILE A 506 2.62 8.34 -22.74
N GLY A 507 1.80 9.04 -23.53
CA GLY A 507 0.57 8.49 -24.11
C GLY A 507 0.79 7.59 -25.34
N SER A 508 2.00 7.57 -25.92
CA SER A 508 2.33 6.91 -27.19
C SER A 508 2.63 5.42 -27.04
N VAL A 509 1.82 4.68 -26.27
CA VAL A 509 2.00 3.24 -26.04
C VAL A 509 1.34 2.37 -27.11
N PRO A 510 1.88 1.17 -27.42
CA PRO A 510 1.26 0.22 -28.34
C PRO A 510 -0.15 -0.21 -27.90
N ALA A 511 -1.08 -0.33 -28.86
CA ALA A 511 -2.46 -0.74 -28.59
C ALA A 511 -2.60 -2.22 -28.14
N GLN A 512 -1.58 -3.03 -28.41
CA GLN A 512 -1.51 -4.44 -28.05
C GLN A 512 -0.10 -4.76 -27.58
N ASN A 513 0.01 -5.65 -26.61
CA ASN A 513 1.25 -6.15 -26.07
C ASN A 513 1.27 -7.69 -26.22
N PRO A 514 2.07 -8.25 -27.16
CA PRO A 514 2.12 -9.68 -27.41
C PRO A 514 2.85 -10.51 -26.34
N PHE A 515 3.32 -9.90 -25.24
CA PHE A 515 3.99 -10.59 -24.14
C PHE A 515 3.19 -11.80 -23.65
N ALA A 516 3.84 -12.97 -23.63
CA ALA A 516 3.20 -14.25 -23.34
C ALA A 516 3.42 -14.74 -21.90
N GLY A 517 4.30 -14.09 -21.14
CA GLY A 517 4.58 -14.44 -19.75
C GLY A 517 3.48 -14.00 -18.78
N PRO A 518 3.68 -14.27 -17.47
CA PRO A 518 2.82 -13.75 -16.41
C PRO A 518 2.80 -12.22 -16.37
N VAL A 519 1.61 -11.64 -16.32
CA VAL A 519 1.37 -10.19 -16.22
C VAL A 519 0.53 -9.92 -14.98
N LEU A 520 1.02 -9.04 -14.10
CA LEU A 520 0.24 -8.48 -13.00
C LEU A 520 0.11 -6.97 -13.17
N LEU A 521 -1.12 -6.46 -13.14
CA LEU A 521 -1.40 -5.05 -12.92
C LEU A 521 -1.90 -4.85 -11.49
N ILE A 522 -1.28 -3.93 -10.76
CA ILE A 522 -1.69 -3.61 -9.39
C ILE A 522 -1.76 -2.10 -9.19
N SER A 523 -2.93 -1.57 -8.86
CA SER A 523 -3.12 -0.13 -8.63
C SER A 523 -3.84 0.10 -7.32
N GLY A 524 -3.59 1.23 -6.66
CA GLY A 524 -4.35 1.61 -5.48
C GLY A 524 -5.81 1.93 -5.84
N SER A 525 -6.75 1.64 -4.94
CA SER A 525 -8.18 1.89 -5.17
C SER A 525 -8.50 3.35 -5.49
N ASN A 526 -7.64 4.27 -5.07
CA ASN A 526 -7.78 5.72 -5.19
C ASN A 526 -6.68 6.35 -6.04
N ASP A 527 -6.11 5.58 -6.98
CA ASP A 527 -5.15 6.07 -7.96
C ASP A 527 -5.75 7.21 -8.81
N VAL A 528 -5.19 8.42 -8.71
CA VAL A 528 -5.64 9.57 -9.50
C VAL A 528 -5.16 9.49 -10.94
N PRO A 529 -3.85 9.29 -11.24
CA PRO A 529 -3.36 9.42 -12.61
C PRO A 529 -3.93 8.40 -13.60
N PHE A 530 -4.24 7.18 -13.16
CA PHE A 530 -4.70 6.10 -14.03
C PHE A 530 -6.13 5.64 -13.75
N CYS A 531 -6.77 6.11 -12.67
CA CYS A 531 -8.15 5.76 -12.33
C CYS A 531 -9.03 6.95 -11.92
N GLY A 532 -8.51 8.19 -11.90
CA GLY A 532 -9.29 9.38 -11.52
C GLY A 532 -9.71 9.40 -10.04
N GLY A 533 -9.07 8.60 -9.19
CA GLY A 533 -9.37 8.50 -7.77
C GLY A 533 -10.34 7.37 -7.38
N ASP A 534 -10.84 6.60 -8.35
CA ASP A 534 -11.65 5.39 -8.12
C ASP A 534 -11.44 4.33 -9.21
N CYS A 535 -10.58 3.34 -8.93
CA CYS A 535 -10.29 2.26 -9.88
C CYS A 535 -11.45 1.29 -10.12
N TYR A 536 -12.55 1.36 -9.37
CA TYR A 536 -13.73 0.53 -9.59
C TYR A 536 -14.79 1.21 -10.47
N ASN A 537 -14.66 2.51 -10.72
CA ASN A 537 -15.61 3.27 -11.52
C ASN A 537 -15.39 3.07 -13.03
N THR A 538 -15.77 1.90 -13.54
CA THR A 538 -15.62 1.51 -14.95
C THR A 538 -16.87 1.77 -15.80
N GLY A 539 -17.94 2.27 -15.21
CA GLY A 539 -19.26 2.31 -15.85
C GLY A 539 -19.83 0.91 -16.19
N GLY A 540 -19.30 -0.15 -15.58
CA GLY A 540 -19.70 -1.54 -15.80
C GLY A 540 -18.97 -2.25 -16.96
N GLY A 541 -18.01 -1.59 -17.62
CA GLY A 541 -17.27 -2.17 -18.75
C GLY A 541 -16.21 -3.21 -18.37
N ALA A 542 -15.77 -3.22 -17.12
CA ALA A 542 -14.80 -4.16 -16.56
C ALA A 542 -14.93 -4.23 -15.02
N PRO A 543 -14.40 -5.27 -14.35
CA PRO A 543 -14.36 -5.33 -12.89
C PRO A 543 -13.61 -4.16 -12.22
N SER A 544 -12.57 -3.67 -12.87
CA SER A 544 -11.79 -2.50 -12.46
C SER A 544 -11.06 -1.89 -13.66
N ILE A 545 -10.62 -0.64 -13.54
CA ILE A 545 -9.87 0.06 -14.59
C ILE A 545 -8.57 -0.68 -14.97
N PRO A 546 -7.74 -1.18 -14.02
CA PRO A 546 -6.59 -2.01 -14.37
C PRO A 546 -6.95 -3.33 -15.06
N SER A 547 -8.07 -3.97 -14.69
CA SER A 547 -8.48 -5.24 -15.31
C SER A 547 -8.87 -5.10 -16.79
N ASP A 548 -9.25 -3.90 -17.22
CA ASP A 548 -9.59 -3.64 -18.62
C ASP A 548 -8.39 -3.84 -19.57
N ALA A 549 -7.17 -3.68 -19.05
CA ALA A 549 -5.94 -3.86 -19.82
C ALA A 549 -5.74 -5.31 -20.30
N ALA A 550 -6.48 -6.29 -19.77
CA ALA A 550 -6.46 -7.67 -20.27
C ALA A 550 -6.71 -7.74 -21.79
N LYS A 551 -7.50 -6.81 -22.34
CA LYS A 551 -7.80 -6.69 -23.78
C LYS A 551 -6.56 -6.36 -24.63
N ALA A 552 -5.54 -5.77 -24.03
CA ALA A 552 -4.28 -5.45 -24.70
C ALA A 552 -3.24 -6.57 -24.55
N PHE A 553 -3.48 -7.58 -23.71
CA PHE A 553 -2.56 -8.69 -23.45
C PHE A 553 -3.13 -10.04 -23.93
N PRO A 554 -3.32 -10.25 -25.25
CA PRO A 554 -3.97 -11.46 -25.76
C PRO A 554 -3.23 -12.75 -25.41
N ASN A 555 -1.91 -12.67 -25.26
CA ASN A 555 -1.02 -13.82 -25.07
C ASN A 555 -0.59 -14.03 -23.62
N ALA A 556 -0.85 -13.09 -22.70
CA ALA A 556 -0.37 -13.18 -21.32
C ALA A 556 -0.97 -14.38 -20.59
N ARG A 557 -0.13 -15.14 -19.90
CA ARG A 557 -0.55 -16.34 -19.15
C ARG A 557 0.23 -16.46 -17.82
N PRO A 558 -0.43 -16.25 -16.67
CA PRO A 558 -1.73 -15.60 -16.50
C PRO A 558 -1.65 -14.08 -16.72
N PHE A 559 -2.81 -13.45 -16.91
CA PHE A 559 -3.00 -12.02 -16.68
C PHE A 559 -3.82 -11.86 -15.40
N GLU A 560 -3.32 -11.10 -14.44
CA GLU A 560 -4.03 -10.76 -13.21
C GLU A 560 -4.07 -9.24 -13.02
N ALA A 561 -5.18 -8.77 -12.48
CA ALA A 561 -5.35 -7.39 -12.09
C ALA A 561 -5.84 -7.32 -10.64
N PHE A 562 -5.19 -6.50 -9.84
CA PHE A 562 -5.50 -6.31 -8.43
C PHE A 562 -5.64 -4.83 -8.11
N VAL A 563 -6.63 -4.50 -7.29
CA VAL A 563 -6.85 -3.14 -6.82
C VAL A 563 -6.60 -3.12 -5.32
N GLN A 564 -5.45 -2.59 -4.91
CA GLN A 564 -5.04 -2.51 -3.51
C GLN A 564 -5.98 -1.54 -2.77
N PRO A 565 -6.74 -1.99 -1.77
CA PRO A 565 -7.66 -1.11 -1.04
C PRO A 565 -6.91 -0.03 -0.24
N ASN A 566 -7.56 1.13 -0.09
CA ASN A 566 -7.09 2.23 0.76
C ASN A 566 -5.72 2.76 0.35
N THR A 567 -5.49 2.87 -0.96
CA THR A 567 -4.18 3.23 -1.52
C THR A 567 -4.36 4.19 -2.68
N GLY A 568 -3.55 5.23 -2.71
CA GLY A 568 -3.42 6.15 -3.82
C GLY A 568 -2.53 5.60 -4.93
N HIS A 569 -1.93 6.50 -5.69
CA HIS A 569 -1.09 6.12 -6.83
C HIS A 569 0.25 5.54 -6.38
N ALA A 570 1.00 6.23 -5.50
CA ALA A 570 2.29 5.78 -4.99
C ALA A 570 2.11 4.72 -3.89
N ILE A 571 1.91 3.46 -4.30
CA ILE A 571 1.64 2.32 -3.40
C ILE A 571 2.64 2.24 -2.24
N ASN A 572 3.94 2.45 -2.51
CA ASN A 572 4.99 2.37 -1.51
C ASN A 572 4.88 3.40 -0.37
N LEU A 573 4.05 4.43 -0.51
CA LEU A 573 3.89 5.48 0.49
C LEU A 573 2.71 5.26 1.46
N HIS A 574 1.95 4.18 1.30
CA HIS A 574 0.74 3.92 2.08
C HIS A 574 0.97 2.89 3.17
N TYR A 575 0.15 2.93 4.24
CA TYR A 575 0.19 1.92 5.30
C TYR A 575 -0.02 0.50 4.78
N THR A 576 -0.71 0.36 3.65
CA THR A 576 -1.04 -0.89 2.98
C THR A 576 0.02 -1.38 1.97
N ALA A 577 1.22 -0.76 1.96
CA ALA A 577 2.28 -1.08 1.02
C ALA A 577 2.72 -2.55 1.11
N LYS A 578 2.88 -3.09 2.32
CA LYS A 578 3.34 -4.47 2.54
C LYS A 578 2.35 -5.52 2.05
N GLU A 579 1.05 -5.23 2.15
CA GLU A 579 -0.01 -6.07 1.59
C GLU A 579 0.09 -6.13 0.06
N ALA A 580 0.34 -4.99 -0.58
CA ALA A 580 0.56 -4.94 -2.03
C ALA A 580 1.81 -5.72 -2.44
N TYR A 581 2.91 -5.59 -1.69
CA TYR A 581 4.15 -6.32 -1.95
C TYR A 581 3.94 -7.82 -1.84
N ASN A 582 3.28 -8.26 -0.76
CA ASN A 582 2.96 -9.66 -0.55
C ASN A 582 2.11 -10.22 -1.70
N PHE A 583 1.14 -9.46 -2.21
CA PHE A 583 0.37 -9.87 -3.39
C PHE A 583 1.28 -10.08 -4.62
N MET A 584 2.18 -9.12 -4.89
CA MET A 584 3.14 -9.22 -5.99
C MET A 584 4.05 -10.45 -5.84
N PHE A 585 4.58 -10.71 -4.64
CA PHE A 585 5.46 -11.85 -4.41
C PHE A 585 4.73 -13.19 -4.49
N VAL A 586 3.50 -13.26 -4.00
CA VAL A 586 2.66 -14.47 -4.14
C VAL A 586 2.41 -14.74 -5.63
N PHE A 587 2.01 -13.73 -6.40
CA PHE A 587 1.81 -13.85 -7.84
C PHE A 587 3.07 -14.39 -8.55
N LEU A 588 4.25 -13.84 -8.25
CA LEU A 588 5.51 -14.30 -8.83
C LEU A 588 5.81 -15.75 -8.42
N ALA A 589 5.69 -16.08 -7.14
CA ALA A 589 5.97 -17.42 -6.63
C ALA A 589 5.04 -18.48 -7.24
N THR A 590 3.74 -18.21 -7.34
CA THR A 590 2.75 -19.14 -7.93
C THR A 590 2.98 -19.40 -9.41
N ASN A 591 3.66 -18.48 -10.10
CA ASN A 591 3.98 -18.59 -11.52
C ASN A 591 5.42 -19.09 -11.78
N GLY A 592 6.04 -19.74 -10.78
CA GLY A 592 7.36 -20.36 -10.92
C GLY A 592 8.52 -19.36 -10.98
N LEU A 593 8.28 -18.12 -10.54
CA LEU A 593 9.25 -17.03 -10.53
C LEU A 593 9.76 -16.72 -9.11
N GLY A 594 9.48 -17.59 -8.12
CA GLY A 594 10.14 -17.53 -6.82
C GLY A 594 11.64 -17.84 -6.91
N PRO A 595 12.47 -17.36 -5.96
CA PRO A 595 13.92 -17.51 -5.96
C PRO A 595 14.42 -18.95 -5.82
#